data_AF-A0AAD6U1C5-F1
#
_entry.id   AF-A0AAD6U1C5-F1
#
_cell.length_a   1.000
_cell.length_b   1.000
_cell.length_c   1.000
_cell.angle_alpha   90.00
_cell.angle_beta   90.00
_cell.angle_gamma   90.00
#
_symmetry.space_group_name_H-M   'P 1'
#
loop_
_entity.id
_entity.type
_entity.pdbx_description
1 polymer ?
#
loop_
_entity_poly.entity_id
_entity_poly.type
_entity_poly.pdbx_seq_one_letter_code
_entity_poly.pdbx_strand_id
1 'polypeptide(L)'
;MSTYTSRTQIDRVANVLNQENVTASDFVLTLLERESLRDLPCTSSLLNNAEQIIDAFSKNPASAPSTYVWARKAIQKKTTESIKILTANHNWHFNAEHAAAADLEDFKIEAMAAEMKSLAPDLWGLLQLLLSRDSRDLDGDQVMDDFSDDEFDESGEFARSTGDGGMDAKGKRRDTIRTIKTAVMISIMMQSRNPKCNALESVFGIFLHSTNTPEKVIQALAHMGISISQTAIHRAIHSLSAETVETLRDMGQTLLVGYAYDNFDINFPTLVPTIEKAADPLTHLTSGALICLEHGVVAEDLECSEELWASSALNPNLPKAAAVPRQDLEMLHPESDDPSGLTRRERWNAWKFKADLYEHSQQKDFSERRKSLEEPETIEQIPIVKMRYAPARSMDINQSTHAGNISAVENLLSQGGVGAPPPP
;
A
#
# COMPACT_ATOMS: atom_id res chain seq x y z
N MET A 1 22.39 4.10 49.33
CA MET A 1 22.15 3.92 50.78
C MET A 1 20.96 4.79 51.15
N SER A 2 19.77 4.20 51.30
CA SER A 2 18.58 4.94 51.73
C SER A 2 18.72 5.23 53.23
N THR A 3 19.04 6.46 53.59
CA THR A 3 19.05 6.91 54.98
C THR A 3 17.60 6.96 55.44
N TYR A 4 17.16 5.94 56.18
CA TYR A 4 15.87 5.97 56.85
C TYR A 4 15.82 7.17 57.78
N THR A 5 14.94 8.13 57.48
CA THR A 5 14.63 9.26 58.35
C THR A 5 14.21 8.75 59.71
N SER A 6 14.83 9.23 60.79
CA SER A 6 14.49 8.73 62.12
C SER A 6 13.07 9.16 62.49
N ARG A 7 12.34 8.31 63.23
CA ARG A 7 11.01 8.65 63.75
C ARG A 7 11.00 10.00 64.46
N THR A 8 12.06 10.30 65.21
CA THR A 8 12.29 11.58 65.90
C THR A 8 12.33 12.80 64.97
N GLN A 9 12.84 12.65 63.74
CA GLN A 9 12.83 13.74 62.75
C GLN A 9 11.42 13.95 62.17
N ILE A 10 10.70 12.86 61.89
CA ILE A 10 9.32 12.91 61.37
C ILE A 10 8.40 13.57 62.41
N ASP A 11 8.52 13.21 63.69
CA ASP A 11 7.73 13.80 64.77
C ASP A 11 8.00 15.31 64.93
N ARG A 12 9.24 15.76 64.75
CA ARG A 12 9.58 17.19 64.77
C ARG A 12 8.91 17.95 63.62
N VAL A 13 8.96 17.41 62.40
CA VAL A 13 8.31 18.04 61.24
C VAL A 13 6.79 18.09 61.42
N ALA A 14 6.19 16.99 61.89
CA ALA A 14 4.76 16.94 62.17
C ALA A 14 4.34 17.96 63.23
N ASN A 15 5.13 18.14 64.29
CA ASN A 15 4.88 19.14 65.32
C ASN A 15 4.94 20.58 64.78
N VAL A 16 5.90 20.89 63.91
CA VAL A 16 5.99 22.22 63.28
C VAL A 16 4.78 22.49 62.40
N LEU A 17 4.37 21.52 61.57
CA LEU A 17 3.17 21.65 60.74
C LEU A 17 1.90 21.88 61.59
N ASN A 18 1.76 21.16 62.70
CA ASN A 18 0.65 21.34 63.63
C ASN A 18 0.69 22.70 64.35
N GLN A 19 1.87 23.21 64.72
CA GLN A 19 2.02 24.52 65.36
C GLN A 19 1.62 25.66 64.43
N GLU A 20 1.94 25.54 63.15
CA GLU A 20 1.59 26.53 62.12
C GLU A 20 0.18 26.32 61.54
N ASN A 21 -0.58 25.33 62.04
CA ASN A 21 -1.91 24.96 61.54
C ASN A 21 -1.94 24.66 60.03
N VAL A 22 -0.90 24.00 59.52
CA VAL A 22 -0.77 23.59 58.11
C VAL A 22 -0.82 22.07 58.02
N THR A 23 -1.73 21.52 57.23
CA THR A 23 -1.76 20.06 57.00
C THR A 23 -0.62 19.63 56.06
N ALA A 24 -0.19 18.37 56.17
CA ALA A 24 0.83 17.84 55.26
C ALA A 24 0.39 17.91 53.78
N SER A 25 -0.91 17.72 53.49
CA SER A 25 -1.47 17.87 52.14
C SER A 25 -1.44 19.32 51.66
N ASP A 26 -1.82 20.29 52.50
CA ASP A 26 -1.83 21.70 52.11
C ASP A 26 -0.41 22.20 51.87
N PHE A 27 0.56 21.74 52.67
CA PHE A 27 1.97 22.04 52.46
C PHE A 27 2.44 21.53 51.09
N VAL A 28 2.18 20.27 50.76
CA VAL A 28 2.56 19.66 49.47
C VAL A 28 1.88 20.37 48.30
N LEU A 29 0.57 20.62 48.38
CA LEU A 29 -0.18 21.31 47.32
C LEU A 29 0.33 22.75 47.12
N THR A 30 0.58 23.49 48.21
CA THR A 30 1.09 24.86 48.16
C THR A 30 2.46 24.93 47.48
N LEU A 31 3.35 23.97 47.76
CA LEU A 31 4.66 23.89 47.11
C LEU A 31 4.56 23.60 45.60
N LEU A 32 3.60 22.77 45.18
CA LEU A 32 3.42 22.38 43.78
C LEU A 32 2.68 23.44 42.94
N GLU A 33 1.73 24.15 43.55
CA GLU A 33 0.87 25.12 42.83
C GLU A 33 1.47 26.52 42.72
N ARG A 34 2.27 26.95 43.71
CA ARG A 34 2.82 28.33 43.74
C ARG A 34 4.14 28.40 42.99
N GLU A 35 4.18 29.18 41.91
CA GLU A 35 5.40 29.37 41.11
C GLU A 35 6.56 29.96 41.92
N SER A 36 6.26 30.83 42.89
CA SER A 36 7.26 31.46 43.77
C SER A 36 8.02 30.48 44.66
N LEU A 37 7.56 29.23 44.78
CA LEU A 37 8.14 28.20 45.65
C LEU A 37 8.88 27.10 44.87
N ARG A 38 8.98 27.21 43.54
CA ARG A 38 9.62 26.18 42.69
C ARG A 38 11.11 25.99 42.98
N ASP A 39 11.81 27.06 43.34
CA ASP A 39 13.26 27.05 43.60
C ASP A 39 13.62 26.54 45.00
N LEU A 40 12.63 26.26 45.86
CA LEU A 40 12.90 25.74 47.18
C LEU A 40 13.45 24.29 47.08
N PRO A 41 14.49 23.93 47.85
CA PRO A 41 15.06 22.58 47.83
C PRO A 41 14.04 21.48 48.14
N CYS A 42 13.04 21.78 48.97
CA CYS A 42 11.95 20.85 49.28
C CYS A 42 11.05 20.58 48.06
N THR A 43 10.75 21.58 47.24
CA THR A 43 9.96 21.44 46.01
C THR A 43 10.72 20.59 44.98
N SER A 44 12.02 20.87 44.77
CA SER A 44 12.85 20.04 43.88
C SER A 44 12.95 18.60 44.39
N SER A 45 13.12 18.40 45.70
CA SER A 45 13.13 17.06 46.30
C SER A 45 11.79 16.34 46.12
N LEU A 46 10.66 17.04 46.26
CA LEU A 46 9.33 16.47 46.08
C LEU A 46 9.11 16.02 44.63
N LEU A 47 9.48 16.85 43.65
CA LEU A 47 9.38 16.53 42.23
C LEU A 47 10.30 15.36 41.84
N ASN A 48 11.54 15.35 42.34
CA ASN A 48 12.51 14.29 42.07
C ASN A 48 12.11 12.93 42.67
N ASN A 49 11.25 12.91 43.68
CA ASN A 49 10.77 11.69 44.34
C ASN A 49 9.29 11.41 44.08
N ALA A 50 8.65 12.09 43.12
CA ALA A 50 7.21 11.98 42.87
C ALA A 50 6.76 10.54 42.60
N GLU A 51 7.55 9.76 41.83
CA GLU A 51 7.26 8.35 41.54
C GLU A 51 7.24 7.50 42.82
N GLN A 52 8.25 7.64 43.69
CA GLN A 52 8.33 6.90 44.96
C GLN A 52 7.18 7.27 45.90
N ILE A 53 6.77 8.53 45.89
CA ILE A 53 5.65 9.01 46.70
C ILE A 53 4.33 8.41 46.20
N ILE A 54 4.08 8.42 44.89
CA ILE A 54 2.90 7.81 44.29
C ILE A 54 2.89 6.29 44.53
N ASP A 55 4.04 5.63 44.42
CA ASP A 55 4.21 4.20 44.72
C ASP A 55 3.96 3.90 46.22
N ALA A 56 4.38 4.78 47.12
CA ALA A 56 4.04 4.64 48.54
C ALA A 56 2.51 4.78 48.78
N PHE A 57 1.85 5.70 48.08
CA PHE A 57 0.38 5.83 48.15
C PHE A 57 -0.35 4.63 47.55
N SER A 58 0.20 4.00 46.51
CA SER A 58 -0.39 2.80 45.89
C SER A 58 -0.22 1.54 46.74
N LYS A 59 0.84 1.47 47.56
CA LYS A 59 1.12 0.38 48.51
C LYS A 59 0.39 0.50 49.84
N ASN A 60 -0.02 1.70 50.24
CA ASN A 60 -0.72 1.92 51.49
C ASN A 60 -2.21 1.49 51.37
N PRO A 61 -2.72 0.56 52.20
CA PRO A 61 -4.08 0.03 52.07
C PRO A 61 -5.20 1.07 52.12
N ALA A 62 -5.02 2.16 52.88
CA ALA A 62 -6.04 3.21 53.04
C ALA A 62 -6.10 4.16 51.84
N SER A 63 -4.96 4.44 51.19
CA SER A 63 -4.90 5.34 50.02
C SER A 63 -4.83 4.63 48.67
N ALA A 64 -4.54 3.33 48.64
CA ALA A 64 -4.42 2.57 47.39
C ALA A 64 -5.67 2.70 46.50
N PRO A 65 -6.92 2.54 47.00
CA PRO A 65 -8.11 2.64 46.15
C PRO A 65 -8.27 4.02 45.50
N SER A 66 -8.07 5.11 46.25
CA SER A 66 -8.18 6.47 45.71
C SER A 66 -7.05 6.78 44.73
N THR A 67 -5.84 6.27 45.00
CA THR A 67 -4.67 6.41 44.11
C THR A 67 -4.91 5.73 42.77
N TYR A 68 -5.43 4.49 42.74
CA TYR A 68 -5.77 3.81 41.49
C TYR A 68 -6.91 4.50 40.73
N VAL A 69 -7.93 5.01 41.42
CA VAL A 69 -9.02 5.77 40.79
C VAL A 69 -8.49 7.04 40.14
N TRP A 70 -7.60 7.76 40.82
CA TRP A 70 -6.94 8.95 40.27
C TRP A 70 -6.06 8.58 39.06
N ALA A 71 -5.20 7.57 39.17
CA ALA A 71 -4.31 7.13 38.09
C ALA A 71 -5.11 6.73 36.85
N ARG A 72 -6.21 5.99 37.01
CA ARG A 72 -7.13 5.64 35.92
C ARG A 72 -7.71 6.88 35.25
N LYS A 73 -8.19 7.86 36.02
CA LYS A 73 -8.72 9.13 35.48
C LYS A 73 -7.65 9.92 34.72
N ALA A 74 -6.42 9.96 35.24
CA ALA A 74 -5.30 10.63 34.61
C ALA A 74 -4.93 9.97 33.26
N ILE A 75 -4.83 8.64 33.23
CA ILE A 75 -4.58 7.87 32.00
C ILE A 75 -5.71 8.08 31.00
N GLN A 76 -6.97 7.96 31.42
CA GLN A 76 -8.14 8.21 30.55
C GLN A 76 -8.12 9.60 29.94
N LYS A 77 -7.80 10.64 30.73
CA LYS A 77 -7.68 12.01 30.23
C LYS A 77 -6.57 12.11 29.18
N LYS A 78 -5.39 11.55 29.45
CA LYS A 78 -4.22 11.60 28.56
C LYS A 78 -4.45 10.83 27.25
N THR A 79 -5.02 9.62 27.32
CA THR A 79 -5.33 8.82 26.13
C THR A 79 -6.45 9.44 25.30
N THR A 80 -7.48 10.00 25.94
CA THR A 80 -8.54 10.74 25.23
C THR A 80 -7.97 11.95 24.49
N GLU A 81 -7.06 12.69 25.11
CA GLU A 81 -6.41 13.83 24.45
C GLU A 81 -5.51 13.38 23.28
N SER A 82 -4.80 12.27 23.45
CA SER A 82 -4.01 11.66 22.37
C SER A 82 -4.89 11.30 21.18
N ILE A 83 -6.06 10.66 21.41
CA ILE A 83 -7.02 10.36 20.34
C ILE A 83 -7.55 11.64 19.69
N LYS A 84 -7.82 12.72 20.46
CA LYS A 84 -8.26 13.99 19.85
C LYS A 84 -7.20 14.57 18.90
N ILE A 85 -5.93 14.60 19.33
CA ILE A 85 -4.81 15.06 18.51
C ILE A 85 -4.75 14.25 17.22
N LEU A 86 -4.85 12.92 17.35
CA LEU A 86 -4.86 12.01 16.20
C LEU A 86 -6.05 12.30 15.26
N THR A 87 -7.27 12.43 15.79
CA THR A 87 -8.46 12.69 14.96
C THR A 87 -8.52 14.06 14.30
N ALA A 88 -7.64 14.98 14.69
CA ALA A 88 -7.52 16.29 14.05
C ALA A 88 -6.66 16.23 12.77
N ASN A 89 -5.94 15.13 12.53
CA ASN A 89 -5.13 14.95 11.33
C ASN A 89 -6.01 14.63 10.11
N HIS A 90 -6.01 15.53 9.14
CA HIS A 90 -6.82 15.40 7.92
C HIS A 90 -6.30 14.33 6.95
N ASN A 91 -5.03 13.93 7.06
CA ASN A 91 -4.43 12.91 6.19
C ASN A 91 -5.03 11.52 6.41
N TRP A 92 -5.82 11.34 7.46
CA TRP A 92 -6.49 10.07 7.77
C TRP A 92 -7.98 10.10 7.43
N HIS A 93 -8.43 11.13 6.70
CA HIS A 93 -9.77 11.23 6.19
C HIS A 93 -9.87 10.65 4.78
N PHE A 94 -10.77 9.69 4.58
CA PHE A 94 -11.08 9.14 3.27
C PHE A 94 -12.52 9.45 2.88
N ASN A 95 -12.67 10.16 1.77
CA ASN A 95 -13.97 10.53 1.23
C ASN A 95 -14.37 9.57 0.11
N ALA A 96 -15.23 8.60 0.40
CA ALA A 96 -15.69 7.63 -0.58
C ALA A 96 -16.41 8.25 -1.80
N GLU A 97 -16.96 9.46 -1.70
CA GLU A 97 -17.60 10.13 -2.84
C GLU A 97 -16.59 10.76 -3.80
N HIS A 98 -15.36 10.96 -3.34
CA HIS A 98 -14.26 11.62 -4.08
C HIS A 98 -12.98 10.78 -3.94
N ALA A 99 -13.13 9.45 -3.89
CA ALA A 99 -12.00 8.55 -3.78
C ALA A 99 -11.18 8.63 -5.06
N ALA A 100 -9.88 8.85 -4.90
CA ALA A 100 -8.91 8.85 -5.99
C ALA A 100 -8.02 7.59 -5.93
N ALA A 101 -7.51 7.14 -7.09
CA ALA A 101 -6.60 5.98 -7.15
C ALA A 101 -5.34 6.21 -6.29
N ALA A 102 -4.81 7.44 -6.28
CA ALA A 102 -3.66 7.84 -5.48
C ALA A 102 -3.87 7.62 -3.98
N ASP A 103 -5.09 7.83 -3.46
CA ASP A 103 -5.41 7.60 -2.05
C ASP A 103 -5.21 6.14 -1.62
N LEU A 104 -5.32 5.19 -2.57
CA LEU A 104 -5.14 3.76 -2.33
C LEU A 104 -3.70 3.32 -2.58
N GLU A 105 -3.06 3.80 -3.66
CA GLU A 105 -1.70 3.42 -4.05
C GLU A 105 -0.63 3.93 -3.04
N ASP A 106 -0.81 5.16 -2.58
CA ASP A 106 0.10 5.83 -1.65
C ASP A 106 -0.10 5.40 -0.20
N PHE A 107 -1.18 4.68 0.10
CA PHE A 107 -1.44 4.19 1.45
C PHE A 107 -0.37 3.19 1.89
N LYS A 108 0.29 3.50 3.01
CA LYS A 108 1.24 2.60 3.71
C LYS A 108 0.92 2.57 5.19
N ILE A 109 0.57 1.38 5.71
CA ILE A 109 0.22 1.20 7.13
C ILE A 109 1.41 1.51 8.05
N GLU A 110 2.63 1.27 7.59
CA GLU A 110 3.88 1.56 8.31
C GLU A 110 4.09 3.07 8.49
N ALA A 111 3.79 3.86 7.46
CA ALA A 111 3.88 5.33 7.53
C ALA A 111 2.83 5.88 8.50
N MET A 112 1.58 5.40 8.40
CA MET A 112 0.51 5.72 9.34
C MET A 112 0.89 5.35 10.78
N ALA A 113 1.45 4.16 11.00
CA ALA A 113 1.91 3.69 12.31
C ALA A 113 3.02 4.59 12.89
N ALA A 114 3.99 4.98 12.08
CA ALA A 114 5.07 5.88 12.48
C ALA A 114 4.53 7.26 12.91
N GLU A 115 3.58 7.81 12.16
CA GLU A 115 2.94 9.09 12.47
C GLU A 115 2.08 9.02 13.73
N MET A 116 1.26 7.96 13.89
CA MET A 116 0.49 7.70 15.12
C MET A 116 1.40 7.59 16.34
N LYS A 117 2.52 6.88 16.23
CA LYS A 117 3.52 6.76 17.30
C LYS A 117 4.14 8.10 17.66
N SER A 118 4.42 8.95 16.66
CA SER A 118 4.97 10.28 16.87
C SER A 118 3.98 11.23 17.54
N LEU A 119 2.70 11.21 17.14
CA LEU A 119 1.67 12.10 17.66
C LEU A 119 1.11 11.66 19.02
N ALA A 120 1.12 10.35 19.30
CA ALA A 120 0.52 9.78 20.50
C ALA A 120 1.41 8.69 21.13
N PRO A 121 2.66 9.02 21.55
CA PRO A 121 3.63 8.03 22.02
C PRO A 121 3.18 7.28 23.28
N ASP A 122 2.44 7.94 24.18
CA ASP A 122 1.92 7.31 25.40
C ASP A 122 0.82 6.28 25.10
N LEU A 123 -0.12 6.61 24.21
CA LEU A 123 -1.17 5.69 23.77
C LEU A 123 -0.57 4.51 23.03
N TRP A 124 0.38 4.79 22.14
CA TRP A 124 1.14 3.77 21.41
C TRP A 124 1.86 2.82 22.36
N GLY A 125 2.60 3.36 23.34
CA GLY A 125 3.33 2.58 24.35
C GLY A 125 2.40 1.73 25.21
N LEU A 126 1.24 2.27 25.62
CA LEU A 126 0.23 1.53 26.37
C LEU A 126 -0.29 0.31 25.59
N LEU A 127 -0.65 0.49 24.31
CA LEU A 127 -1.13 -0.62 23.48
C LEU A 127 -0.02 -1.63 23.19
N GLN A 128 1.20 -1.19 22.95
CA GLN A 128 2.36 -2.07 22.78
C GLN A 128 2.60 -2.93 24.03
N LEU A 129 2.44 -2.36 25.22
CA LEU A 129 2.53 -3.09 26.48
C LEU A 129 1.42 -4.14 26.58
N LEU A 130 0.17 -3.78 26.25
CA LEU A 130 -0.96 -4.71 26.26
C LEU A 130 -0.86 -5.82 25.21
N LEU A 131 -0.20 -5.55 24.08
CA LEU A 131 0.06 -6.51 23.00
C LEU A 131 1.36 -7.30 23.20
N SER A 132 2.15 -6.97 24.21
CA SER A 132 3.35 -7.72 24.55
C SER A 132 2.95 -8.99 25.30
N ARG A 133 3.29 -10.16 24.75
CA ARG A 133 3.11 -11.44 25.44
C ARG A 133 3.98 -11.43 26.70
N ASP A 134 3.40 -11.79 27.85
CA ASP A 134 4.19 -12.05 29.05
C ASP A 134 5.11 -13.24 28.74
N SER A 135 6.40 -12.95 28.61
CA SER A 135 7.43 -13.93 28.23
C SER A 135 7.72 -14.97 29.31
N ARG A 136 7.04 -14.89 30.45
CA ARG A 136 7.35 -15.70 31.65
C ARG A 136 6.56 -17.00 31.77
N ASP A 137 5.59 -17.26 30.88
CA ASP A 137 4.65 -18.39 31.04
C ASP A 137 4.80 -19.53 30.01
N LEU A 138 5.92 -19.64 29.28
CA LEU A 138 6.06 -20.63 28.19
C LEU A 138 7.12 -21.70 28.42
N ASP A 139 7.19 -22.24 29.64
CA ASP A 139 7.96 -23.46 29.91
C ASP A 139 7.08 -24.73 29.95
N GLY A 140 5.79 -24.65 29.65
CA GLY A 140 4.94 -25.84 29.66
C GLY A 140 3.53 -25.63 29.13
N ASP A 141 3.37 -25.52 27.82
CA ASP A 141 2.44 -26.38 27.08
C ASP A 141 2.49 -26.11 25.57
N GLN A 142 2.53 -27.19 24.82
CA GLN A 142 2.94 -27.27 23.41
C GLN A 142 1.74 -27.24 22.45
N VAL A 143 0.70 -26.46 22.75
CA VAL A 143 -0.61 -26.65 22.08
C VAL A 143 -1.08 -25.35 21.41
N MET A 144 -1.07 -25.36 20.07
CA MET A 144 -1.67 -24.39 19.12
C MET A 144 -0.79 -23.23 18.59
N ASP A 145 0.53 -23.41 18.45
CA ASP A 145 1.39 -22.47 17.68
C ASP A 145 1.72 -23.02 16.27
N ASP A 146 0.96 -24.02 15.79
CA ASP A 146 1.13 -24.68 14.48
C ASP A 146 0.08 -24.23 13.46
N PHE A 147 -0.40 -22.97 13.57
CA PHE A 147 -0.72 -22.24 12.35
C PHE A 147 0.61 -21.87 11.74
N SER A 148 1.21 -22.84 11.04
CA SER A 148 2.44 -22.73 10.30
C SER A 148 2.43 -21.44 9.48
N ASP A 149 3.10 -20.43 10.03
CA ASP A 149 3.42 -19.12 9.44
C ASP A 149 4.33 -19.26 8.19
N ASP A 150 4.53 -20.51 7.73
CA ASP A 150 5.26 -20.97 6.55
C ASP A 150 4.38 -20.99 5.27
N GLU A 151 3.05 -20.87 5.38
CA GLU A 151 2.15 -20.93 4.20
C GLU A 151 1.93 -19.57 3.50
N PHE A 152 2.51 -18.48 4.01
CA PHE A 152 2.41 -17.15 3.41
C PHE A 152 3.71 -16.67 2.72
N ASP A 153 4.61 -17.60 2.39
CA ASP A 153 5.88 -17.30 1.69
C ASP A 153 5.95 -17.92 0.27
N GLU A 154 4.82 -18.39 -0.27
CA GLU A 154 4.76 -19.04 -1.59
C GLU A 154 4.95 -18.08 -2.80
N SER A 155 5.20 -16.78 -2.58
CA SER A 155 5.49 -15.82 -3.67
C SER A 155 6.89 -15.18 -3.60
N GLY A 156 7.76 -15.60 -2.68
CA GLY A 156 9.10 -15.03 -2.46
C GLY A 156 10.27 -15.90 -2.94
N GLU A 157 10.35 -16.21 -4.24
CA GLU A 157 11.35 -17.13 -4.83
C GLU A 157 12.82 -16.63 -4.83
N PHE A 158 13.21 -15.64 -4.01
CA PHE A 158 14.51 -14.96 -4.18
C PHE A 158 15.50 -14.97 -3.00
N ALA A 159 15.24 -15.66 -1.89
CA ALA A 159 16.16 -15.61 -0.74
C ALA A 159 16.58 -16.98 -0.18
N ARG A 160 16.98 -17.91 -1.06
CA ARG A 160 17.85 -19.03 -0.63
C ARG A 160 19.32 -18.57 -0.56
N SER A 161 19.67 -17.81 0.48
CA SER A 161 21.09 -17.62 0.85
C SER A 161 21.31 -17.94 2.32
N THR A 162 21.88 -19.14 2.54
CA THR A 162 22.86 -19.54 3.57
C THR A 162 22.64 -19.06 5.01
N GLY A 163 22.38 -20.04 5.88
CA GLY A 163 21.98 -19.86 7.26
C GLY A 163 23.03 -19.22 8.17
N ASP A 164 22.56 -18.25 8.95
CA ASP A 164 22.85 -18.03 10.38
C ASP A 164 21.95 -16.89 10.97
N GLY A 165 21.07 -16.27 10.16
CA GLY A 165 20.24 -15.11 10.56
C GLY A 165 18.80 -15.40 11.01
N GLY A 166 18.40 -16.66 11.20
CA GLY A 166 16.98 -17.02 11.36
C GLY A 166 16.29 -16.51 12.64
N MET A 167 17.05 -16.25 13.70
CA MET A 167 16.48 -15.81 14.99
C MET A 167 16.12 -14.31 15.00
N ASP A 168 16.86 -13.48 14.25
CA ASP A 168 16.61 -12.04 14.12
C ASP A 168 15.39 -11.75 13.24
N ALA A 169 15.18 -12.53 12.16
CA ALA A 169 14.03 -12.40 11.28
C ALA A 169 12.69 -12.63 11.99
N LYS A 170 12.62 -13.65 12.88
CA LYS A 170 11.40 -13.93 13.68
C LYS A 170 11.08 -12.81 14.65
N GLY A 171 12.09 -12.20 15.27
CA GLY A 171 11.92 -11.03 16.14
C GLY A 171 11.31 -9.85 15.38
N LYS A 172 11.91 -9.50 14.23
CA LYS A 172 11.44 -8.40 13.37
C LYS A 172 10.02 -8.62 12.85
N ARG A 173 9.66 -9.83 12.44
CA ARG A 173 8.28 -10.17 12.02
C ARG A 173 7.28 -9.93 13.15
N ARG A 174 7.60 -10.39 14.37
CA ARG A 174 6.73 -10.17 15.56
C ARG A 174 6.55 -8.70 15.90
N ASP A 175 7.61 -7.91 15.83
CA ASP A 175 7.55 -6.47 16.09
C ASP A 175 6.75 -5.73 15.00
N THR A 176 6.86 -6.17 13.75
CA THR A 176 6.07 -5.66 12.63
C THR A 176 4.58 -5.96 12.83
N ILE A 177 4.21 -7.21 13.16
CA ILE A 177 2.83 -7.60 13.45
C ILE A 177 2.27 -6.80 14.63
N ARG A 178 3.07 -6.59 15.69
CA ARG A 178 2.65 -5.78 16.84
C ARG A 178 2.41 -4.32 16.45
N THR A 179 3.25 -3.77 15.59
CA THR A 179 3.11 -2.41 15.04
C THR A 179 1.81 -2.28 14.24
N ILE A 180 1.53 -3.23 13.33
CA ILE A 180 0.29 -3.27 12.55
C ILE A 180 -0.94 -3.38 13.48
N LYS A 181 -0.93 -4.32 14.44
CA LYS A 181 -2.02 -4.47 15.42
C LYS A 181 -2.26 -3.19 16.22
N THR A 182 -1.20 -2.51 16.62
CA THR A 182 -1.29 -1.23 17.34
C THR A 182 -1.94 -0.16 16.48
N ALA A 183 -1.51 -0.03 15.21
CA ALA A 183 -2.10 0.92 14.27
C ALA A 183 -3.59 0.65 14.03
N VAL A 184 -3.97 -0.61 13.78
CA VAL A 184 -5.38 -1.01 13.59
C VAL A 184 -6.24 -0.64 14.81
N MET A 185 -5.78 -0.93 16.03
CA MET A 185 -6.53 -0.58 17.25
C MET A 185 -6.70 0.95 17.39
N ILE A 186 -5.66 1.72 17.06
CA ILE A 186 -5.74 3.18 17.09
C ILE A 186 -6.72 3.70 16.03
N SER A 187 -6.69 3.16 14.80
CA SER A 187 -7.64 3.53 13.73
C SER A 187 -9.09 3.27 14.15
N ILE A 188 -9.40 2.10 14.73
CA ILE A 188 -10.74 1.79 15.26
C ILE A 188 -11.17 2.84 16.30
N MET A 189 -10.28 3.21 17.23
CA MET A 189 -10.56 4.22 18.25
C MET A 189 -10.76 5.63 17.64
N MET A 190 -9.98 5.98 16.62
CA MET A 190 -10.11 7.23 15.89
C MET A 190 -11.42 7.31 15.12
N GLN A 191 -11.76 6.28 14.34
CA GLN A 191 -13.01 6.20 13.58
C GLN A 191 -14.24 6.27 14.50
N SER A 192 -14.18 5.58 15.65
CA SER A 192 -15.23 5.62 16.67
C SER A 192 -15.44 7.02 17.26
N ARG A 193 -14.39 7.85 17.26
CA ARG A 193 -14.44 9.23 17.78
C ARG A 193 -14.81 10.25 16.71
N ASN A 194 -14.31 10.07 15.49
CA ASN A 194 -14.58 10.89 14.33
C ASN A 194 -14.76 9.95 13.12
N PRO A 195 -15.98 9.76 12.60
CA PRO A 195 -16.22 8.82 11.50
C PRO A 195 -15.54 9.22 10.19
N LYS A 196 -15.01 10.45 10.11
CA LYS A 196 -14.17 10.87 9.00
C LYS A 196 -12.76 10.28 9.06
N CYS A 197 -12.26 9.86 10.21
CA CYS A 197 -10.95 9.20 10.34
C CYS A 197 -11.08 7.71 9.99
N ASN A 198 -11.23 7.43 8.69
CA ASN A 198 -11.59 6.12 8.15
C ASN A 198 -10.62 5.64 7.04
N ALA A 199 -9.42 6.21 6.93
CA ALA A 199 -8.49 5.89 5.85
C ALA A 199 -8.13 4.40 5.80
N LEU A 200 -7.71 3.80 6.92
CA LEU A 200 -7.38 2.38 6.98
C LEU A 200 -8.60 1.50 6.66
N GLU A 201 -9.75 1.83 7.26
CA GLU A 201 -11.00 1.10 7.10
C GLU A 201 -11.54 1.18 5.67
N SER A 202 -11.26 2.27 4.96
CA SER A 202 -11.64 2.47 3.56
C SER A 202 -10.80 1.63 2.63
N VAL A 203 -9.47 1.68 2.79
CA VAL A 203 -8.53 0.84 2.02
C VAL A 203 -8.82 -0.64 2.27
N PHE A 204 -9.03 -1.04 3.53
CA PHE A 204 -9.34 -2.42 3.88
C PHE A 204 -10.72 -2.85 3.34
N GLY A 205 -11.72 -1.98 3.41
CA GLY A 205 -13.04 -2.27 2.85
C GLY A 205 -13.02 -2.48 1.33
N ILE A 206 -12.30 -1.64 0.59
CA ILE A 206 -12.11 -1.77 -0.86
C ILE A 206 -11.33 -3.05 -1.19
N PHE A 207 -10.27 -3.35 -0.44
CA PHE A 207 -9.50 -4.59 -0.59
C PHE A 207 -10.38 -5.84 -0.38
N LEU A 208 -11.17 -5.88 0.69
CA LEU A 208 -12.08 -7.01 0.96
C LEU A 208 -13.11 -7.18 -0.16
N HIS A 209 -13.64 -6.08 -0.69
CA HIS A 209 -14.56 -6.15 -1.83
C HIS A 209 -13.87 -6.69 -3.09
N SER A 210 -12.64 -6.24 -3.38
CA SER A 210 -11.86 -6.70 -4.54
C SER A 210 -11.51 -8.20 -4.49
N THR A 211 -11.45 -8.77 -3.28
CA THR A 211 -11.18 -10.20 -3.04
C THR A 211 -12.45 -11.04 -2.98
N ASN A 212 -13.59 -10.50 -3.41
CA ASN A 212 -14.90 -11.17 -3.38
C ASN A 212 -15.32 -11.61 -1.97
N THR A 213 -14.92 -10.87 -0.94
CA THR A 213 -15.34 -11.16 0.44
C THR A 213 -16.86 -11.06 0.56
N PRO A 214 -17.55 -12.06 1.14
CA PRO A 214 -19.00 -12.03 1.27
C PRO A 214 -19.50 -10.77 2.00
N GLU A 215 -20.59 -10.17 1.50
CA GLU A 215 -21.14 -8.91 2.04
C GLU A 215 -21.39 -8.94 3.55
N LYS A 216 -21.84 -10.10 4.07
CA LYS A 216 -22.08 -10.29 5.51
C LYS A 216 -20.80 -10.18 6.34
N VAL A 217 -19.66 -10.63 5.79
CA VAL A 217 -18.34 -10.50 6.44
C VAL A 217 -17.90 -9.05 6.42
N ILE A 218 -18.03 -8.36 5.28
CA ILE A 218 -17.75 -6.92 5.18
C ILE A 218 -18.61 -6.13 6.17
N GLN A 219 -19.91 -6.43 6.25
CA GLN A 219 -20.81 -5.78 7.19
C GLN A 219 -20.41 -6.03 8.65
N ALA A 220 -20.03 -7.27 8.99
CA ALA A 220 -19.55 -7.61 10.32
C ALA A 220 -18.26 -6.84 10.68
N LEU A 221 -17.30 -6.76 9.75
CA LEU A 221 -16.06 -6.01 9.93
C LEU A 221 -16.29 -4.50 10.00
N ALA A 222 -17.27 -3.98 9.25
CA ALA A 222 -17.69 -2.59 9.34
C ALA A 222 -18.28 -2.25 10.71
N HIS A 223 -19.08 -3.15 11.29
CA HIS A 223 -19.57 -2.98 12.66
C HIS A 223 -18.47 -3.09 13.73
N MET A 224 -17.36 -3.78 13.44
CA MET A 224 -16.19 -3.83 14.32
C MET A 224 -15.27 -2.61 14.17
N GLY A 225 -15.52 -1.73 13.20
CA GLY A 225 -14.66 -0.58 12.88
C GLY A 225 -13.39 -0.94 12.11
N ILE A 226 -13.35 -2.12 11.47
CA ILE A 226 -12.20 -2.59 10.67
C ILE A 226 -12.37 -2.22 9.18
N SER A 227 -13.62 -2.02 8.75
CA SER A 227 -13.99 -1.66 7.38
C SER A 227 -14.98 -0.49 7.38
N ILE A 228 -15.11 0.20 6.25
CA ILE A 228 -16.26 1.06 5.98
C ILE A 228 -17.49 0.22 5.59
N SER A 229 -18.67 0.85 5.57
CA SER A 229 -19.91 0.19 5.15
C SER A 229 -19.88 -0.19 3.68
N GLN A 230 -20.63 -1.22 3.29
CA GLN A 230 -20.75 -1.64 1.90
C GLN A 230 -21.21 -0.50 0.97
N THR A 231 -22.17 0.31 1.41
CA THR A 231 -22.61 1.48 0.62
C THR A 231 -21.48 2.47 0.38
N ALA A 232 -20.60 2.69 1.36
CA ALA A 232 -19.44 3.55 1.19
C ALA A 232 -18.42 2.92 0.24
N ILE A 233 -18.20 1.60 0.29
CA ILE A 233 -17.35 0.89 -0.67
C ILE A 233 -17.88 1.08 -2.10
N HIS A 234 -19.18 0.89 -2.33
CA HIS A 234 -19.78 1.06 -3.66
C HIS A 234 -19.64 2.50 -4.17
N ARG A 235 -19.75 3.51 -3.30
CA ARG A 235 -19.49 4.92 -3.67
C ARG A 235 -18.04 5.14 -4.05
N ALA A 236 -17.09 4.58 -3.29
CA ALA A 236 -15.67 4.66 -3.60
C ALA A 236 -15.36 4.02 -4.96
N ILE A 237 -15.89 2.83 -5.23
CA ILE A 237 -15.72 2.16 -6.52
C ILE A 237 -16.31 2.98 -7.67
N HIS A 238 -17.48 3.58 -7.47
CA HIS A 238 -18.08 4.46 -8.47
C HIS A 238 -17.22 5.70 -8.73
N SER A 239 -16.68 6.33 -7.68
CA SER A 239 -15.74 7.46 -7.79
C SER A 239 -14.48 7.07 -8.57
N LEU A 240 -13.83 5.96 -8.19
CA LEU A 240 -12.64 5.44 -8.87
C LEU A 240 -12.93 5.07 -10.33
N SER A 241 -14.11 4.54 -10.62
CA SER A 241 -14.53 4.23 -12.00
C SER A 241 -14.74 5.49 -12.82
N ALA A 242 -15.30 6.55 -12.23
CA ALA A 242 -15.46 7.85 -12.89
C ALA A 242 -14.10 8.49 -13.20
N GLU A 243 -13.19 8.50 -12.23
CA GLU A 243 -11.80 8.97 -12.42
C GLU A 243 -11.07 8.17 -13.51
N THR A 244 -11.26 6.84 -13.54
CA THR A 244 -10.68 5.98 -14.60
C THR A 244 -11.23 6.36 -15.97
N VAL A 245 -12.53 6.64 -16.09
CA VAL A 245 -13.15 7.08 -17.36
C VAL A 245 -12.59 8.44 -17.81
N GLU A 246 -12.40 9.38 -16.89
CA GLU A 246 -11.77 10.67 -17.19
C GLU A 246 -10.33 10.47 -17.65
N THR A 247 -9.55 9.66 -16.92
CA THR A 247 -8.17 9.32 -17.30
C THR A 247 -8.08 8.66 -18.68
N LEU A 248 -8.98 7.73 -18.99
CA LEU A 248 -9.05 7.08 -20.30
C LEU A 248 -9.35 8.07 -21.42
N ARG A 249 -10.25 9.03 -21.18
CA ARG A 249 -10.57 10.09 -22.15
C ARG A 249 -9.40 11.02 -22.36
N ASP A 250 -8.78 11.48 -21.28
CA ASP A 250 -7.59 12.34 -21.35
C ASP A 250 -6.47 11.65 -22.11
N MET A 251 -6.23 10.37 -21.83
CA MET A 251 -5.28 9.53 -22.55
C MET A 251 -5.66 9.39 -24.03
N GLY A 252 -6.89 8.95 -24.34
CA GLY A 252 -7.32 8.69 -25.71
C GLY A 252 -7.35 9.94 -26.59
N GLN A 253 -7.76 11.09 -26.03
CA GLN A 253 -7.80 12.37 -26.75
C GLN A 253 -6.42 12.89 -27.14
N THR A 254 -5.33 12.40 -26.52
CA THR A 254 -3.98 12.71 -27.01
C THR A 254 -3.68 12.11 -28.37
N LEU A 255 -4.42 11.06 -28.78
CA LEU A 255 -4.14 10.20 -29.94
C LEU A 255 -2.74 9.54 -29.90
N LEU A 256 -2.04 9.62 -28.75
CA LEU A 256 -0.73 9.03 -28.49
C LEU A 256 -0.87 7.80 -27.58
N VAL A 257 -1.88 6.98 -27.87
CA VAL A 257 -2.17 5.76 -27.11
C VAL A 257 -2.30 4.55 -28.04
N GLY A 258 -1.71 3.43 -27.61
CA GLY A 258 -2.01 2.12 -28.16
C GLY A 258 -3.26 1.54 -27.50
N TYR A 259 -4.18 1.04 -28.32
CA TYR A 259 -5.34 0.31 -27.85
C TYR A 259 -5.06 -1.18 -27.90
N ALA A 260 -5.05 -1.83 -26.73
CA ALA A 260 -4.93 -3.27 -26.62
C ALA A 260 -6.26 -3.84 -26.13
N TYR A 261 -6.73 -4.94 -26.73
CA TYR A 261 -7.90 -5.66 -26.26
C TYR A 261 -7.76 -7.15 -26.54
N ASP A 262 -8.42 -7.95 -25.71
CA ASP A 262 -8.46 -9.40 -25.86
C ASP A 262 -9.79 -9.95 -25.29
N ASN A 263 -10.12 -11.18 -25.70
CA ASN A 263 -11.20 -11.94 -25.12
C ASN A 263 -10.81 -12.48 -23.76
N PHE A 264 -11.75 -12.50 -22.83
CA PHE A 264 -11.63 -13.30 -21.62
C PHE A 264 -12.98 -13.93 -21.28
N ASP A 265 -12.93 -15.20 -20.92
CA ASP A 265 -14.10 -15.98 -20.59
C ASP A 265 -14.18 -16.17 -19.08
N ILE A 266 -15.27 -15.70 -18.46
CA ILE A 266 -15.54 -16.00 -17.06
C ILE A 266 -16.48 -17.19 -17.01
N ASN A 267 -16.00 -18.30 -16.45
CA ASN A 267 -16.86 -19.40 -16.05
C ASN A 267 -17.43 -19.11 -14.66
N PHE A 268 -18.74 -18.96 -14.54
CA PHE A 268 -19.42 -18.85 -13.26
C PHE A 268 -19.93 -20.23 -12.82
N PRO A 269 -19.14 -21.02 -12.06
CA PRO A 269 -19.57 -22.35 -11.66
C PRO A 269 -20.83 -22.25 -10.79
N THR A 270 -21.94 -22.80 -11.29
CA THR A 270 -23.16 -22.93 -10.50
C THR A 270 -23.02 -24.18 -9.61
N LEU A 271 -23.09 -23.98 -8.29
CA LEU A 271 -22.93 -25.07 -7.32
C LEU A 271 -24.02 -26.15 -7.46
N VAL A 272 -25.19 -25.76 -7.98
CA VAL A 272 -26.32 -26.64 -8.30
C VAL A 272 -26.86 -26.24 -9.67
N PRO A 273 -26.72 -27.07 -10.72
CA PRO A 273 -27.38 -26.84 -11.99
C PRO A 273 -28.89 -26.90 -11.76
N THR A 274 -29.61 -25.78 -11.93
CA THR A 274 -31.08 -25.81 -11.98
C THR A 274 -31.52 -26.13 -13.40
N ILE A 275 -32.60 -26.91 -13.56
CA ILE A 275 -33.17 -27.29 -14.87
C ILE A 275 -33.47 -26.06 -15.74
N GLU A 276 -33.80 -24.92 -15.10
CA GLU A 276 -34.09 -23.64 -15.76
C GLU A 276 -32.83 -22.83 -16.16
N LYS A 277 -31.65 -23.20 -15.65
CA LYS A 277 -30.34 -22.59 -15.98
C LYS A 277 -29.39 -23.60 -16.60
N ALA A 278 -29.86 -24.37 -17.58
CA ALA A 278 -28.99 -25.14 -18.49
C ALA A 278 -28.28 -24.25 -19.54
N ALA A 279 -28.15 -22.94 -19.27
CA ALA A 279 -27.40 -22.02 -20.10
C ALA A 279 -25.90 -22.17 -19.79
N ASP A 280 -25.07 -22.00 -20.82
CA ASP A 280 -23.62 -22.05 -20.72
C ASP A 280 -23.14 -21.12 -19.57
N PRO A 281 -22.45 -21.64 -18.53
CA PRO A 281 -21.94 -20.82 -17.44
C PRO A 281 -20.82 -19.87 -17.89
N LEU A 282 -20.37 -20.02 -19.14
CA LEU A 282 -19.36 -19.19 -19.76
C LEU A 282 -19.95 -17.85 -20.21
N THR A 283 -19.49 -16.76 -19.60
CA THR A 283 -19.74 -15.41 -20.07
C THR A 283 -18.54 -14.94 -20.87
N HIS A 284 -18.73 -14.76 -22.18
CA HIS A 284 -17.73 -14.23 -23.09
C HIS A 284 -17.68 -12.70 -22.97
N LEU A 285 -16.57 -12.15 -22.48
CA LEU A 285 -16.36 -10.71 -22.38
C LEU A 285 -15.10 -10.30 -23.13
N THR A 286 -15.04 -9.04 -23.54
CA THR A 286 -13.82 -8.41 -24.06
C THR A 286 -13.26 -7.48 -23.00
N SER A 287 -11.96 -7.58 -22.72
CA SER A 287 -11.22 -6.60 -21.91
C SER A 287 -10.35 -5.75 -22.81
N GLY A 288 -10.06 -4.52 -22.38
CA GLY A 288 -9.14 -3.65 -23.09
C GLY A 288 -8.31 -2.78 -22.16
N ALA A 289 -7.28 -2.17 -22.70
CA ALA A 289 -6.45 -1.18 -22.02
C ALA A 289 -5.93 -0.15 -23.03
N LEU A 290 -5.74 1.08 -22.55
CA LEU A 290 -5.03 2.13 -23.27
C LEU A 290 -3.60 2.18 -22.72
N ILE A 291 -2.61 2.22 -23.61
CA ILE A 291 -1.18 2.24 -23.28
C ILE A 291 -0.59 3.52 -23.86
N CYS A 292 -0.06 4.42 -23.03
CA CYS A 292 0.55 5.66 -23.53
C CYS A 292 1.83 5.38 -24.32
N LEU A 293 1.97 6.04 -25.48
CA LEU A 293 3.14 5.96 -26.35
C LEU A 293 4.21 6.97 -25.92
N GLU A 294 4.81 6.76 -24.75
CA GLU A 294 5.71 7.74 -24.12
C GLU A 294 7.17 7.68 -24.58
N HIS A 295 7.44 6.93 -25.65
CA HIS A 295 8.78 6.62 -26.14
C HIS A 295 9.33 7.70 -27.08
N GLY A 296 8.92 8.96 -26.86
CA GLY A 296 9.23 10.09 -27.75
C GLY A 296 8.32 10.22 -28.98
N VAL A 297 7.24 9.44 -29.05
CA VAL A 297 6.26 9.50 -30.15
C VAL A 297 5.48 10.81 -30.08
N VAL A 298 5.43 11.53 -31.19
CA VAL A 298 4.60 12.73 -31.37
C VAL A 298 3.44 12.46 -32.33
N ALA A 299 2.46 13.36 -32.37
CA ALA A 299 1.25 13.13 -33.18
C ALA A 299 1.60 13.06 -34.67
N GLU A 300 2.58 13.86 -35.09
CA GLU A 300 3.12 13.91 -36.44
C GLU A 300 3.72 12.58 -36.90
N ASP A 301 4.29 11.78 -35.97
CA ASP A 301 4.83 10.44 -36.29
C ASP A 301 3.70 9.46 -36.69
N LEU A 302 2.47 9.72 -36.23
CA LEU A 302 1.28 8.91 -36.51
C LEU A 302 0.47 9.40 -37.72
N GLU A 303 0.83 10.55 -38.30
CA GLU A 303 0.20 11.12 -39.51
C GLU A 303 0.57 10.36 -40.81
N CYS A 304 1.11 9.15 -40.70
CA CYS A 304 1.40 8.30 -41.85
C CYS A 304 0.18 7.47 -42.32
N SER A 305 -0.98 7.57 -41.67
CA SER A 305 -2.13 6.70 -41.98
C SER A 305 -2.64 6.84 -43.43
N GLU A 306 -2.68 8.06 -43.99
CA GLU A 306 -3.06 8.27 -45.39
C GLU A 306 -2.01 7.69 -46.35
N GLU A 307 -0.73 7.88 -46.07
CA GLU A 307 0.37 7.35 -46.88
C GLU A 307 0.44 5.81 -46.81
N LEU A 308 0.28 5.24 -45.62
CA LEU A 308 0.17 3.80 -45.39
C LEU A 308 -1.05 3.23 -46.10
N TRP A 309 -2.21 3.87 -46.03
CA TRP A 309 -3.40 3.42 -46.75
C TRP A 309 -3.24 3.57 -48.26
N ALA A 310 -2.63 4.65 -48.73
CA ALA A 310 -2.33 4.89 -50.14
C ALA A 310 -1.31 3.91 -50.71
N SER A 311 -0.48 3.27 -49.88
CA SER A 311 0.51 2.26 -50.29
C SER A 311 0.11 0.82 -49.94
N SER A 312 -0.93 0.63 -49.11
CA SER A 312 -1.33 -0.69 -48.60
C SER A 312 -1.86 -1.61 -49.70
N ALA A 313 -1.38 -2.85 -49.73
CA ALA A 313 -1.91 -3.90 -50.62
C ALA A 313 -3.39 -4.23 -50.38
N LEU A 314 -3.96 -3.78 -49.26
CA LEU A 314 -5.39 -3.94 -48.93
C LEU A 314 -6.26 -2.80 -49.48
N ASN A 315 -5.66 -1.73 -50.02
CA ASN A 315 -6.42 -0.63 -50.62
C ASN A 315 -6.98 -1.09 -51.98
N PRO A 316 -8.31 -1.22 -52.13
CA PRO A 316 -8.93 -1.76 -53.35
C PRO A 316 -8.75 -0.84 -54.56
N ASN A 317 -8.36 0.42 -54.34
CA ASN A 317 -8.14 1.40 -55.39
C ASN A 317 -6.73 1.35 -55.99
N LEU A 318 -5.80 0.60 -55.37
CA LEU A 318 -4.48 0.42 -55.92
C LEU A 318 -4.48 -0.68 -56.99
N PRO A 319 -3.84 -0.46 -58.16
CA PRO A 319 -3.52 -1.56 -59.06
C PRO A 319 -2.64 -2.54 -58.29
N LYS A 320 -3.01 -3.84 -58.27
CA LYS A 320 -2.33 -4.92 -57.51
C LYS A 320 -0.84 -4.61 -57.34
N ALA A 321 -0.49 -4.08 -56.18
CA ALA A 321 0.87 -3.61 -55.93
C ALA A 321 1.82 -4.81 -56.00
N ALA A 322 3.00 -4.60 -56.58
CA ALA A 322 4.09 -5.54 -56.41
C ALA A 322 4.36 -5.66 -54.90
N ALA A 323 4.47 -6.89 -54.39
CA ALA A 323 4.82 -7.09 -52.99
C ALA A 323 6.12 -6.30 -52.69
N VAL A 324 6.11 -5.51 -51.61
CA VAL A 324 7.32 -4.86 -51.12
C VAL A 324 8.37 -5.96 -50.92
N PRO A 325 9.48 -5.95 -51.67
CA PRO A 325 10.53 -6.95 -51.51
C PRO A 325 10.99 -6.97 -50.05
N ARG A 326 11.18 -8.16 -49.48
CA ARG A 326 11.76 -8.32 -48.13
C ARG A 326 13.06 -7.52 -47.94
N GLN A 327 13.80 -7.31 -49.03
CA GLN A 327 15.03 -6.52 -49.11
C GLN A 327 14.84 -5.07 -48.67
N ASP A 328 13.65 -4.49 -48.82
CA ASP A 328 13.37 -3.11 -48.40
C ASP A 328 13.26 -2.99 -46.88
N LEU A 329 12.79 -4.03 -46.19
CA LEU A 329 12.79 -4.09 -44.72
C LEU A 329 14.20 -4.27 -44.15
N GLU A 330 15.11 -4.88 -44.92
CA GLU A 330 16.50 -5.08 -44.54
C GLU A 330 17.33 -3.79 -44.66
N MET A 331 16.80 -2.75 -45.33
CA MET A 331 17.44 -1.44 -45.50
C MET A 331 16.77 -0.31 -44.71
N LEU A 332 15.91 -0.62 -43.74
CA LEU A 332 15.19 0.39 -42.94
C LEU A 332 16.14 1.34 -42.20
N HIS A 333 17.26 0.84 -41.71
CA HIS A 333 18.26 1.65 -41.02
C HIS A 333 19.46 1.90 -41.95
N PRO A 334 19.91 3.15 -42.11
CA PRO A 334 21.04 3.46 -42.98
C PRO A 334 22.31 2.75 -42.49
N GLU A 335 23.00 2.05 -43.39
CA GLU A 335 24.29 1.42 -43.09
C GLU A 335 25.38 2.48 -42.95
N SER A 336 26.25 2.32 -41.95
CA SER A 336 27.42 3.16 -41.75
C SER A 336 28.67 2.38 -42.10
N ASP A 337 29.64 3.03 -42.76
CA ASP A 337 30.94 2.44 -43.04
C ASP A 337 31.61 2.01 -41.72
N ASP A 338 31.87 0.71 -41.57
CA ASP A 338 32.54 0.13 -40.41
C ASP A 338 33.90 -0.49 -40.80
N PRO A 339 34.97 -0.31 -40.00
CA PRO A 339 36.30 -0.85 -40.31
C PRO A 339 36.36 -2.37 -40.51
N SER A 340 35.40 -3.14 -39.99
CA SER A 340 35.33 -4.58 -40.17
C SER A 340 34.91 -5.01 -41.58
N GLY A 341 34.34 -4.09 -42.38
CA GLY A 341 33.74 -4.39 -43.67
C GLY A 341 32.44 -5.22 -43.57
N LEU A 342 31.94 -5.44 -42.36
CA LEU A 342 30.67 -6.13 -42.10
C LEU A 342 29.52 -5.12 -42.08
N THR A 343 28.38 -5.51 -42.64
CA THR A 343 27.12 -4.78 -42.48
C THR A 343 26.72 -4.74 -41.00
N ARG A 344 25.89 -3.78 -40.60
CA ARG A 344 25.39 -3.69 -39.23
C ARG A 344 24.70 -4.98 -38.77
N ARG A 345 23.92 -5.61 -39.65
CA ARG A 345 23.28 -6.91 -39.38
C ARG A 345 24.30 -8.02 -39.14
N GLU A 346 25.36 -8.09 -39.95
CA GLU A 346 26.43 -9.07 -39.75
C GLU A 346 27.20 -8.82 -38.46
N ARG A 347 27.41 -7.55 -38.08
CA ARG A 347 28.01 -7.18 -36.78
C ARG A 347 27.13 -7.63 -35.61
N TRP A 348 25.81 -7.40 -35.66
CA TRP A 348 24.88 -7.90 -34.65
C TRP A 348 24.88 -9.43 -34.58
N ASN A 349 24.81 -10.12 -35.73
CA ASN A 349 24.85 -11.59 -35.78
C ASN A 349 26.15 -12.12 -35.15
N ALA A 350 27.30 -11.54 -35.52
CA ALA A 350 28.60 -11.93 -34.98
C ALA A 350 28.68 -11.67 -33.46
N TRP A 351 28.11 -10.57 -32.98
CA TRP A 351 27.97 -10.29 -31.56
C TRP A 351 27.10 -11.33 -30.87
N LYS A 352 25.91 -11.63 -31.41
CA LYS A 352 24.95 -12.59 -30.82
C LYS A 352 25.54 -14.00 -30.74
N PHE A 353 26.23 -14.46 -31.79
CA PHE A 353 26.96 -15.73 -31.77
C PHE A 353 28.03 -15.77 -30.66
N LYS A 354 28.77 -14.69 -30.44
CA LYS A 354 29.75 -14.61 -29.34
C LYS A 354 29.05 -14.60 -27.98
N ALA A 355 27.97 -13.83 -27.83
CA ALA A 355 27.19 -13.76 -26.59
C ALA A 355 26.66 -15.14 -26.19
N ASP A 356 26.02 -15.85 -27.13
CA ASP A 356 25.46 -17.19 -26.90
C ASP A 356 26.57 -18.21 -26.59
N LEU A 357 27.71 -18.13 -27.30
CA LEU A 357 28.87 -18.98 -27.00
C LEU A 357 29.43 -18.71 -25.59
N TYR A 358 29.51 -17.45 -25.17
CA TYR A 358 30.03 -17.11 -23.84
C TYR A 358 29.05 -17.45 -22.71
N GLU A 359 27.75 -17.36 -22.97
CA GLU A 359 26.70 -17.66 -21.99
C GLU A 359 26.46 -19.16 -21.80
N HIS A 360 26.48 -19.93 -22.89
CA HIS A 360 26.08 -21.34 -22.88
C HIS A 360 27.23 -22.33 -22.99
N SER A 361 28.47 -21.88 -23.19
CA SER A 361 29.61 -22.79 -23.23
C SER A 361 29.90 -23.40 -21.85
N GLN A 362 30.11 -24.71 -21.83
CA GLN A 362 30.55 -25.45 -20.63
C GLN A 362 32.04 -25.22 -20.33
N GLN A 363 32.78 -24.58 -21.24
CA GLN A 363 34.20 -24.30 -21.06
C GLN A 363 34.39 -22.95 -20.35
N LYS A 364 35.10 -22.99 -19.22
CA LYS A 364 35.32 -21.84 -18.32
C LYS A 364 35.98 -20.63 -19.00
N ASP A 365 36.83 -20.87 -20.00
CA ASP A 365 37.54 -19.80 -20.72
C ASP A 365 36.59 -18.86 -21.48
N PHE A 366 35.43 -19.37 -21.94
CA PHE A 366 34.44 -18.55 -22.65
C PHE A 366 33.58 -17.72 -21.69
N SER A 367 33.25 -18.24 -20.50
CA SER A 367 32.48 -17.48 -19.52
C SER A 367 33.29 -16.33 -18.92
N GLU A 368 34.60 -16.47 -18.79
CA GLU A 368 35.50 -15.37 -18.39
C GLU A 368 35.52 -14.24 -19.43
N ARG A 369 35.37 -14.57 -20.72
CA ARG A 369 35.31 -13.59 -21.83
C ARG A 369 33.98 -12.84 -21.92
N ARG A 370 32.94 -13.27 -21.22
CA ARG A 370 31.66 -12.54 -21.14
C ARG A 370 31.87 -11.09 -20.67
N LYS A 371 32.79 -10.87 -19.72
CA LYS A 371 33.11 -9.52 -19.20
C LYS A 371 33.78 -8.61 -20.22
N SER A 372 34.35 -9.17 -21.28
CA SER A 372 35.04 -8.44 -22.35
C SER A 372 34.17 -8.23 -23.59
N LEU A 373 32.95 -8.77 -23.61
CA LEU A 373 32.02 -8.54 -24.70
C LEU A 373 31.34 -7.19 -24.49
N GLU A 374 31.61 -6.24 -25.39
CA GLU A 374 30.92 -4.95 -25.42
C GLU A 374 29.44 -5.15 -25.76
N GLU A 375 28.60 -4.21 -25.37
CA GLU A 375 27.18 -4.19 -25.78
C GLU A 375 27.05 -4.05 -27.30
N PRO A 376 26.00 -4.60 -27.91
CA PRO A 376 25.81 -4.49 -29.35
C PRO A 376 25.59 -3.02 -29.74
N GLU A 377 25.91 -2.69 -30.99
CA GLU A 377 25.59 -1.38 -31.55
C GLU A 377 24.09 -1.09 -31.37
N THR A 378 23.80 0.05 -30.74
CA THR A 378 22.43 0.47 -30.48
C THR A 378 21.91 1.23 -31.70
N ILE A 379 20.78 0.77 -32.24
CA ILE A 379 20.07 1.40 -33.36
C ILE A 379 18.71 1.83 -32.84
N GLU A 380 18.36 3.11 -33.03
CA GLU A 380 17.04 3.65 -32.68
C GLU A 380 16.57 3.17 -31.30
N GLN A 381 17.39 3.43 -30.28
CA GLN A 381 17.10 2.97 -28.93
C GLN A 381 15.73 3.47 -28.51
N ILE A 382 14.80 2.54 -28.26
CA ILE A 382 13.52 2.88 -27.64
C ILE A 382 13.84 3.37 -26.23
N PRO A 383 13.51 4.62 -25.88
CA PRO A 383 13.78 5.16 -24.55
C PRO A 383 13.11 4.30 -23.48
N ILE A 384 13.85 3.88 -22.45
CA ILE A 384 13.26 3.13 -21.35
C ILE A 384 12.46 4.11 -20.50
N VAL A 385 11.13 4.00 -20.54
CA VAL A 385 10.20 4.81 -19.75
C VAL A 385 9.27 3.91 -18.95
N LYS A 386 8.78 4.39 -17.81
CA LYS A 386 7.77 3.67 -17.03
C LYS A 386 6.45 3.72 -17.83
N MET A 387 5.98 2.56 -18.28
CA MET A 387 4.73 2.46 -19.03
C MET A 387 3.54 2.95 -18.18
N ARG A 388 2.84 3.99 -18.66
CA ARG A 388 1.52 4.35 -18.18
C ARG A 388 0.45 3.66 -19.02
N TYR A 389 -0.48 2.99 -18.34
CA TYR A 389 -1.62 2.35 -18.97
C TYR A 389 -2.86 2.50 -18.07
N ALA A 390 -4.04 2.46 -18.68
CA ALA A 390 -5.31 2.48 -17.97
C ALA A 390 -6.21 1.35 -18.51
N PRO A 391 -6.78 0.51 -17.64
CA PRO A 391 -7.71 -0.53 -18.07
C PRO A 391 -9.02 0.11 -18.55
N ALA A 392 -9.52 -0.35 -19.68
CA ALA A 392 -10.83 0.01 -20.18
C ALA A 392 -11.92 -0.82 -19.48
N ARG A 393 -13.15 -0.31 -19.49
CA ARG A 393 -14.31 -1.06 -19.01
C ARG A 393 -14.52 -2.27 -19.91
N SER A 394 -14.73 -3.44 -19.30
CA SER A 394 -15.09 -4.66 -20.01
C SER A 394 -16.35 -4.45 -20.87
N MET A 395 -16.37 -5.14 -22.01
CA MET A 395 -17.41 -5.04 -23.00
C MET A 395 -18.07 -6.40 -23.17
N ASP A 396 -19.40 -6.44 -23.16
CA ASP A 396 -20.19 -7.62 -23.52
C ASP A 396 -20.26 -7.72 -25.06
N ILE A 397 -19.12 -8.02 -25.67
CA ILE A 397 -18.94 -8.10 -27.13
C ILE A 397 -18.17 -9.38 -27.43
N ASN A 398 -18.69 -10.17 -28.37
CA ASN A 398 -18.05 -11.40 -28.82
C ASN A 398 -17.10 -11.13 -30.01
N GLN A 399 -15.79 -11.21 -29.79
CA GLN A 399 -14.78 -10.96 -30.83
C GLN A 399 -14.56 -12.13 -31.79
N SER A 400 -15.34 -13.20 -31.70
CA SER A 400 -15.24 -14.35 -32.62
C SER A 400 -15.77 -14.03 -34.02
N THR A 401 -16.30 -12.82 -34.25
CA THR A 401 -16.83 -12.36 -35.52
C THR A 401 -16.16 -11.06 -35.95
N HIS A 402 -16.09 -10.79 -37.26
CA HIS A 402 -15.60 -9.50 -37.77
C HIS A 402 -16.43 -8.31 -37.24
N ALA A 403 -17.76 -8.46 -37.16
CA ALA A 403 -18.65 -7.44 -36.62
C ALA A 403 -18.39 -7.18 -35.13
N GLY A 404 -18.09 -8.22 -34.35
CA GLY A 404 -17.69 -8.11 -32.96
C GLY A 404 -16.40 -7.32 -32.78
N ASN A 405 -15.36 -7.65 -33.57
CA ASN A 405 -14.09 -6.92 -33.57
C ASN A 405 -14.28 -5.43 -33.86
N ILE A 406 -15.07 -5.10 -34.88
CA ILE A 406 -15.39 -3.70 -35.20
C ILE A 406 -16.09 -3.02 -34.02
N SER A 407 -17.10 -3.67 -33.45
CA SER A 407 -17.89 -3.12 -32.33
C SER A 407 -17.03 -2.86 -31.10
N ALA A 408 -16.07 -3.74 -30.82
CA ALA A 408 -15.18 -3.58 -29.68
C ALA A 408 -14.15 -2.46 -29.90
N VAL A 409 -13.59 -2.35 -31.09
CA VAL A 409 -12.70 -1.23 -31.44
C VAL A 409 -13.45 0.09 -31.33
N GLU A 410 -14.66 0.19 -31.90
CA GLU A 410 -15.51 1.39 -31.79
C GLU A 410 -15.84 1.73 -30.32
N ASN A 411 -16.19 0.72 -29.51
CA ASN A 411 -16.48 0.93 -28.10
C ASN A 411 -15.24 1.42 -27.34
N LEU A 412 -14.08 0.80 -27.59
CA LEU A 412 -12.83 1.13 -26.91
C LEU A 412 -12.33 2.55 -27.28
N LEU A 413 -12.46 2.94 -28.55
CA LEU A 413 -12.21 4.31 -29.00
C LEU A 413 -13.16 5.30 -28.32
N SER A 414 -14.45 4.98 -28.24
CA SER A 414 -15.46 5.78 -27.55
C SER A 414 -15.16 5.96 -26.05
N GLN A 415 -14.68 4.89 -25.38
CA GLN A 415 -14.21 4.99 -23.99
C GLN A 415 -13.00 5.92 -23.85
N GLY A 416 -12.08 5.90 -24.82
CA GLY A 416 -10.98 6.85 -24.91
C GLY A 416 -11.39 8.27 -25.35
N GLY A 417 -12.68 8.54 -25.55
CA GLY A 417 -13.15 9.85 -25.99
C GLY A 417 -12.78 10.19 -27.45
N VAL A 418 -12.47 9.17 -28.26
CA VAL A 418 -12.11 9.31 -29.68
C VAL A 418 -13.30 8.94 -30.56
N GLY A 419 -13.63 9.81 -31.51
CA GLY A 419 -14.78 9.66 -32.42
C GLY A 419 -15.98 10.56 -32.02
N ALA A 420 -17.03 10.53 -32.84
CA ALA A 420 -18.26 11.26 -32.54
C ALA A 420 -18.94 10.62 -31.32
N PRO A 421 -19.49 11.41 -30.38
CA PRO A 421 -20.28 10.85 -29.29
C PRO A 421 -21.43 10.02 -29.89
N PRO A 422 -21.75 8.85 -29.32
CA PRO A 422 -22.90 8.09 -29.79
C PRO A 422 -24.14 9.00 -29.74
N PRO A 423 -25.03 8.94 -30.74
CA PRO A 423 -26.25 9.72 -30.71
C PRO A 423 -27.04 9.41 -29.42
N PRO A 424 -27.71 10.41 -28.83
CA PRO A 424 -28.35 10.32 -27.52
C PRO A 424 -29.46 9.26 -27.44
#